data_AF-A0AAV7JFS1-F1
#
_entry.id   AF-A0AAV7JFS1-F1
#
_cell.length_a   1.000
_cell.length_b   1.000
_cell.length_c   1.000
_cell.angle_alpha   90.00
_cell.angle_beta   90.00
_cell.angle_gamma   90.00
#
_symmetry.space_group_name_H-M   'P 1'
#
loop_
_entity.id
_entity.type
_entity.pdbx_description
1 polymer ?
#
loop_
_entity_poly.entity_id
_entity_poly.type
_entity_poly.pdbx_seq_one_letter_code
_entity_poly.pdbx_strand_id
1 'polypeptide(L)'
;MSSYIIDLLEIGAFKYTQLKKLLKQDIVFPSYKVISQYRQEISLSQSVLFVTNPEGNSIGVSVPYFEILELTIQRHLLSFDSIVNNSQYPLSVRNADGLVGITDNTGFSLYVNTSPNSPFPFRAVCLIALKENHENVKFIMDTLVNPATKLIVEQGIAVENRHINVEIIRSIFDTKMAGLLDEAGGASCHLSTATGKEINSLEWARSGFPINRYITDANQLFHDINEDEIFALPSKKRCGITHHPTSEINILAASPLHAYLCVFRWYMLNIYHLDAGCKKWSPTCTKVQDSLKRIRSIIDAKCSIKIDVPSSQGGTSTTGNVARDCFRDKRFLQMRYFHY
;
A
#
# COMPACT_ATOMS: atom_id res chain seq x y z
N MET A 1 24.32 -6.79 36.26
CA MET A 1 23.75 -7.59 35.15
C MET A 1 24.92 -8.29 34.46
N SER A 2 24.92 -9.62 34.31
CA SER A 2 26.07 -10.32 33.69
C SER A 2 26.18 -9.97 32.20
N SER A 3 27.39 -9.94 31.64
CA SER A 3 27.63 -9.60 30.22
C SER A 3 26.79 -10.47 29.27
N TYR A 4 26.58 -11.74 29.62
CA TYR A 4 25.74 -12.68 28.90
C TYR A 4 24.27 -12.21 28.73
N ILE A 5 23.70 -11.52 29.73
CA ILE A 5 22.33 -10.99 29.65
C ILE A 5 22.27 -9.78 28.71
N ILE A 6 23.31 -8.94 28.72
CA ILE A 6 23.43 -7.78 27.81
C ILE A 6 23.60 -8.26 26.37
N ASP A 7 24.51 -9.21 26.14
CA ASP A 7 24.76 -9.81 24.83
C ASP A 7 23.48 -10.45 24.27
N LEU A 8 22.71 -11.19 25.08
CA LEU A 8 21.46 -11.79 24.62
C LEU A 8 20.35 -10.76 24.34
N LEU A 9 20.31 -9.63 25.07
CA LEU A 9 19.37 -8.53 24.82
C LEU A 9 19.70 -7.80 23.52
N GLU A 10 20.99 -7.65 23.20
CA GLU A 10 21.45 -7.03 21.96
C GLU A 10 21.12 -7.86 20.70
N ILE A 11 21.01 -9.19 20.82
CA ILE A 11 20.70 -10.09 19.69
C ILE A 11 19.18 -10.27 19.49
N GLY A 12 18.33 -9.76 20.41
CA GLY A 12 16.87 -9.75 20.27
C GLY A 12 16.19 -11.13 20.28
N ALA A 13 16.89 -12.19 20.66
CA ALA A 13 16.46 -13.58 20.49
C ALA A 13 15.92 -14.22 21.80
N PHE A 14 14.97 -13.57 22.49
CA PHE A 14 14.35 -14.15 23.67
C PHE A 14 12.95 -14.69 23.41
N LYS A 15 12.69 -15.93 23.85
CA LYS A 15 11.32 -16.38 24.08
C LYS A 15 10.79 -15.71 25.35
N TYR A 16 9.53 -15.26 25.35
CA TYR A 16 8.86 -14.57 26.47
C TYR A 16 9.11 -15.24 27.85
N THR A 17 9.12 -16.58 27.89
CA THR A 17 9.34 -17.37 29.09
C THR A 17 10.77 -17.31 29.64
N GLN A 18 11.77 -17.09 28.79
CA GLN A 18 13.18 -16.90 29.20
C GLN A 18 13.38 -15.50 29.77
N LEU A 19 12.84 -14.48 29.11
CA LEU A 19 12.89 -13.09 29.58
C LEU A 19 12.21 -12.93 30.95
N LYS A 20 11.02 -13.53 31.12
CA LYS A 20 10.30 -13.54 32.40
C LYS A 20 11.08 -14.22 33.53
N LYS A 21 11.84 -15.28 33.24
CA LYS A 21 12.69 -15.94 34.25
C LYS A 21 13.89 -15.08 34.65
N LEU A 22 14.48 -14.37 33.69
CA LEU A 22 15.64 -13.51 33.89
C LEU A 22 15.30 -12.25 34.69
N LEU A 23 14.14 -11.64 34.43
CA LEU A 23 13.74 -10.35 35.00
C LEU A 23 12.79 -10.46 36.20
N LYS A 24 12.62 -11.68 36.74
CA LYS A 24 11.61 -12.01 37.76
C LYS A 24 11.76 -11.21 39.06
N GLN A 25 12.94 -10.64 39.32
CA GLN A 25 13.23 -9.85 40.52
C GLN A 25 12.95 -8.34 40.34
N ASP A 26 12.86 -7.85 39.10
CA ASP A 26 12.81 -6.41 38.81
C ASP A 26 11.51 -5.97 38.10
N ILE A 27 10.87 -6.86 37.34
CA ILE A 27 9.68 -6.53 36.53
C ILE A 27 8.65 -7.67 36.61
N VAL A 28 7.39 -7.31 36.90
CA VAL A 28 6.27 -8.25 36.92
C VAL A 28 5.72 -8.43 35.50
N PHE A 29 6.10 -9.53 34.86
CA PHE A 29 5.52 -9.92 33.57
C PHE A 29 4.20 -10.70 33.75
N PRO A 30 3.15 -10.45 32.95
CA PRO A 30 1.94 -11.26 32.91
C PRO A 30 2.25 -12.76 32.73
N SER A 31 1.36 -13.64 33.18
CA SER A 31 1.53 -15.06 32.85
C SER A 31 1.22 -15.31 31.38
N TYR A 32 1.77 -16.37 30.79
CA TYR A 32 1.39 -16.77 29.44
C TYR A 32 -0.12 -17.11 29.35
N LYS A 33 -0.71 -17.59 30.46
CA LYS A 33 -2.16 -17.79 30.56
C LYS A 33 -2.92 -16.48 30.36
N VAL A 34 -2.50 -15.40 31.03
CA VAL A 34 -3.10 -14.06 30.87
C VAL A 34 -2.94 -13.56 29.43
N ILE A 35 -1.75 -13.69 28.83
CA ILE A 35 -1.54 -13.32 27.42
C ILE A 35 -2.43 -14.15 26.49
N SER A 36 -2.57 -15.44 26.75
CA SER A 36 -3.41 -16.33 25.95
C SER A 36 -4.90 -15.98 26.06
N GLN A 37 -5.35 -15.53 27.24
CA GLN A 37 -6.71 -15.03 27.43
C GLN A 37 -6.93 -13.75 26.60
N TYR A 38 -6.04 -12.76 26.70
CA TYR A 38 -6.09 -11.58 25.84
C TYR A 38 -6.06 -11.92 24.35
N ARG A 39 -5.25 -12.92 23.95
CA ARG A 39 -5.20 -13.41 22.56
C ARG A 39 -6.54 -14.00 22.12
N GLN A 40 -7.22 -14.75 22.99
CA GLN A 40 -8.55 -15.29 22.69
C GLN A 40 -9.59 -14.19 22.57
N GLU A 41 -9.52 -13.15 23.39
CA GLU A 41 -10.44 -12.01 23.32
C GLU A 41 -10.30 -11.22 22.01
N ILE A 42 -9.08 -11.11 21.45
CA ILE A 42 -8.84 -10.44 20.15
C ILE A 42 -8.97 -11.38 18.95
N SER A 43 -9.29 -12.65 19.19
CA SER A 43 -9.52 -13.62 18.11
C SER A 43 -10.96 -13.52 17.63
N LEU A 44 -11.15 -13.64 16.32
CA LEU A 44 -12.47 -13.74 15.73
C LEU A 44 -13.17 -15.03 16.19
N SER A 45 -14.49 -14.97 16.31
CA SER A 45 -15.33 -16.12 16.67
C SER A 45 -15.44 -17.11 15.50
N GLN A 46 -14.36 -17.83 15.22
CA GLN A 46 -14.32 -19.07 14.42
C GLN A 46 -14.65 -19.00 12.92
N SER A 47 -14.99 -17.86 12.33
CA SER A 47 -15.44 -17.77 10.93
C SER A 47 -14.34 -17.79 9.86
N VAL A 48 -13.32 -18.65 10.00
CA VAL A 48 -12.35 -18.85 8.91
C VAL A 48 -13.03 -19.66 7.81
N LEU A 49 -13.23 -19.03 6.66
CA LEU A 49 -13.76 -19.64 5.46
C LEU A 49 -12.61 -20.18 4.62
N PHE A 50 -12.71 -21.46 4.23
CA PHE A 50 -11.80 -22.03 3.24
C PHE A 50 -12.24 -21.57 1.85
N VAL A 51 -11.33 -20.94 1.12
CA VAL A 51 -11.57 -20.54 -0.26
C VAL A 51 -11.20 -21.71 -1.15
N THR A 52 -12.14 -22.16 -1.98
CA THR A 52 -11.92 -23.23 -2.96
C THR A 52 -11.94 -22.68 -4.38
N ASN A 53 -11.13 -23.27 -5.26
CA ASN A 53 -11.24 -23.01 -6.69
C ASN A 53 -12.49 -23.74 -7.27
N PRO A 54 -12.84 -23.52 -8.57
CA PRO A 54 -13.97 -24.20 -9.21
C PRO A 54 -13.88 -25.74 -9.22
N GLU A 55 -12.67 -26.29 -9.06
CA GLU A 55 -12.42 -27.73 -8.99
C GLU A 55 -12.58 -28.29 -7.55
N GLY A 56 -12.89 -27.43 -6.57
CA GLY A 56 -13.03 -27.79 -5.16
C GLY A 56 -11.72 -27.83 -4.35
N ASN A 57 -10.59 -27.48 -4.96
CA ASN A 57 -9.30 -27.45 -4.26
C ASN A 57 -9.21 -26.23 -3.35
N SER A 58 -8.79 -26.42 -2.09
CA SER A 58 -8.53 -25.30 -1.18
C SER A 58 -7.33 -24.50 -1.66
N ILE A 59 -7.56 -23.21 -1.92
CA ILE A 59 -6.58 -22.26 -2.45
C ILE A 59 -6.25 -21.15 -1.47
N GLY A 60 -6.92 -21.10 -0.32
CA GLY A 60 -6.67 -20.08 0.67
C GLY A 60 -7.67 -20.06 1.82
N VAL A 61 -7.53 -19.02 2.63
CA VAL A 61 -8.42 -18.72 3.75
C VAL A 61 -8.93 -17.30 3.63
N SER A 62 -10.17 -17.09 4.01
CA SER A 62 -10.81 -15.79 4.10
C SER A 62 -11.50 -15.67 5.45
N VAL A 63 -11.65 -14.45 5.91
CA VAL A 63 -12.48 -14.11 7.06
C VAL A 63 -13.54 -13.14 6.56
N PRO A 64 -14.81 -13.28 7.01
CA PRO A 64 -15.85 -12.31 6.69
C PRO A 64 -15.39 -10.89 7.01
N TYR A 65 -15.40 -10.02 6.00
CA TYR A 65 -14.91 -8.65 6.15
C TYR A 65 -15.72 -7.87 7.21
N PHE A 66 -17.03 -8.16 7.31
CA PHE A 66 -17.91 -7.59 8.32
C PHE A 66 -17.40 -7.85 9.74
N GLU A 67 -17.05 -9.10 10.09
CA GLU A 67 -16.59 -9.46 11.44
C GLU A 67 -15.25 -8.81 11.79
N ILE A 68 -14.32 -8.72 10.82
CA ILE A 68 -13.04 -8.03 11.02
C ILE A 68 -13.29 -6.57 11.36
N LEU A 69 -14.18 -5.92 10.60
CA LEU A 69 -14.42 -4.49 10.76
C LEU A 69 -15.21 -4.21 12.04
N GLU A 70 -16.21 -5.01 12.36
CA GLU A 70 -16.95 -4.97 13.63
C GLU A 70 -15.99 -5.08 14.82
N LEU A 71 -15.16 -6.13 14.86
CA LEU A 71 -14.18 -6.32 15.93
C LEU A 71 -13.19 -5.17 16.02
N THR A 72 -12.74 -4.66 14.86
CA THR A 72 -11.80 -3.52 14.81
C THR A 72 -12.45 -2.28 15.38
N ILE A 73 -13.68 -1.94 14.97
CA ILE A 73 -14.41 -0.78 15.47
C ILE A 73 -14.67 -0.93 16.97
N GLN A 74 -15.21 -2.07 17.42
CA GLN A 74 -15.48 -2.34 18.83
C GLN A 74 -14.23 -2.10 19.69
N ARG A 75 -13.07 -2.60 19.26
CA ARG A 75 -11.81 -2.41 19.98
C ARG A 75 -11.37 -0.95 20.05
N HIS A 76 -11.60 -0.18 19.00
CA HIS A 76 -11.33 1.24 19.02
C HIS A 76 -12.31 1.99 19.92
N LEU A 77 -13.61 1.69 19.87
CA LEU A 77 -14.60 2.34 20.74
C LEU A 77 -14.30 2.11 22.23
N LEU A 78 -13.92 0.87 22.62
CA LEU A 78 -13.48 0.54 23.99
C LEU A 78 -12.24 1.33 24.44
N SER A 79 -11.41 1.82 23.51
CA SER A 79 -10.25 2.64 23.86
C SER A 79 -10.60 4.11 24.13
N PHE A 80 -11.82 4.54 23.82
CA PHE A 80 -12.27 5.94 23.91
C PHE A 80 -13.47 6.14 24.85
N ASP A 81 -13.64 5.25 25.85
CA ASP A 81 -14.79 5.07 26.75
C ASP A 81 -15.48 6.34 27.29
N SER A 82 -14.84 7.51 27.34
CA SER A 82 -15.46 8.75 27.79
C SER A 82 -15.99 9.67 26.68
N ILE A 83 -15.41 9.63 25.48
CA ILE A 83 -15.76 10.55 24.38
C ILE A 83 -16.82 9.93 23.49
N VAL A 84 -16.63 8.67 23.13
CA VAL A 84 -17.56 7.92 22.27
C VAL A 84 -18.90 7.69 22.97
N ASN A 85 -18.88 7.28 24.25
CA ASN A 85 -20.09 6.99 25.01
C ASN A 85 -21.01 8.20 25.19
N ASN A 86 -20.45 9.42 25.16
CA ASN A 86 -21.20 10.67 25.28
C ASN A 86 -21.70 11.22 23.94
N SER A 87 -21.23 10.73 22.80
CA SER A 87 -21.77 11.14 21.50
C SER A 87 -23.19 10.58 21.33
N GLN A 88 -24.17 11.49 21.24
CA GLN A 88 -25.56 11.17 20.89
C GLN A 88 -25.75 11.07 19.36
N TYR A 89 -24.70 11.37 18.60
CA TYR A 89 -24.77 11.47 17.16
C TYR A 89 -24.40 10.14 16.48
N PRO A 90 -25.02 9.82 15.32
CA PRO A 90 -24.59 8.72 14.48
C PRO A 90 -23.09 8.82 14.17
N LEU A 91 -22.41 7.69 14.26
CA LEU A 91 -20.98 7.59 13.96
C LEU A 91 -20.77 7.13 12.52
N SER A 92 -19.71 7.65 11.91
CA SER A 92 -19.22 7.20 10.61
C SER A 92 -17.77 6.74 10.73
N VAL A 93 -17.45 5.67 10.05
CA VAL A 93 -16.12 5.07 10.00
C VAL A 93 -15.60 5.18 8.58
N ARG A 94 -14.38 5.68 8.44
CA ARG A 94 -13.65 5.63 7.18
C ARG A 94 -12.57 4.55 7.25
N ASN A 95 -12.67 3.59 6.34
CA ASN A 95 -11.77 2.46 6.22
C ASN A 95 -11.09 2.49 4.85
N ALA A 96 -9.77 2.68 4.83
CA ALA A 96 -8.96 2.61 3.62
C ALA A 96 -8.11 1.34 3.65
N ASP A 97 -8.76 0.18 3.55
CA ASP A 97 -8.19 -1.16 3.78
C ASP A 97 -7.45 -1.30 5.14
N GLY A 98 -7.89 -0.48 6.10
CA GLY A 98 -7.37 -0.24 7.43
C GLY A 98 -8.15 0.92 8.06
N LEU A 99 -8.37 0.90 9.37
CA LEU A 99 -9.14 1.97 10.02
C LEU A 99 -8.37 3.29 9.96
N VAL A 100 -8.93 4.29 9.28
CA VAL A 100 -8.34 5.63 9.11
C VAL A 100 -8.85 6.55 10.20
N GLY A 101 -10.16 6.55 10.43
CA GLY A 101 -10.77 7.42 11.42
C GLY A 101 -12.22 7.11 11.72
N ILE A 102 -12.70 7.70 12.81
CA ILE A 102 -14.09 7.69 13.24
C ILE A 102 -14.52 9.14 13.41
N THR A 103 -15.62 9.51 12.76
CA THR A 103 -16.23 10.84 12.85
C THR A 103 -17.65 10.73 13.36
N ASP A 104 -18.18 11.81 13.93
CA ASP A 104 -19.62 11.97 14.08
C ASP A 104 -20.23 12.65 12.83
N ASN A 105 -21.55 12.75 12.80
CA ASN A 105 -22.27 13.39 11.70
C ASN A 105 -22.08 14.92 11.60
N THR A 106 -21.38 15.55 12.56
CA THR A 106 -20.99 16.96 12.47
C THR A 106 -19.65 17.14 11.76
N GLY A 107 -18.98 16.03 11.42
CA GLY A 107 -17.63 16.02 10.86
C GLY A 107 -16.53 16.09 11.92
N PHE A 108 -16.88 16.06 13.21
CA PHE A 108 -15.89 16.06 14.27
C PHE A 108 -15.20 14.69 14.34
N SER A 109 -13.87 14.69 14.33
CA SER A 109 -13.10 13.45 14.41
C SER A 109 -12.94 13.00 15.85
N LEU A 110 -13.52 11.84 16.16
CA LEU A 110 -13.41 11.16 17.44
C LEU A 110 -12.12 10.32 17.51
N TYR A 111 -11.66 9.83 16.36
CA TYR A 111 -10.43 9.09 16.21
C TYR A 111 -9.81 9.36 14.85
N VAL A 112 -8.50 9.60 14.86
CA VAL A 112 -7.65 9.56 13.67
C VAL A 112 -6.49 8.62 13.97
N ASN A 113 -6.23 7.70 13.05
CA ASN A 113 -5.04 6.86 13.12
C ASN A 113 -3.79 7.73 12.96
N THR A 114 -2.95 7.77 13.99
CA THR A 114 -1.71 8.57 14.01
C THR A 114 -0.58 7.96 13.18
N SER A 115 -0.75 6.73 12.69
CA SER A 115 0.23 6.02 11.87
C SER A 115 -0.47 5.21 10.76
N PRO A 116 -1.20 5.88 9.84
CA PRO A 116 -2.05 5.22 8.84
C PRO A 116 -1.25 4.41 7.81
N ASN A 117 0.05 4.67 7.68
CA ASN A 117 0.98 3.97 6.80
C ASN A 117 1.80 2.86 7.49
N SER A 118 1.61 2.67 8.80
CA SER A 118 2.23 1.57 9.53
C SER A 118 1.53 0.25 9.20
N PRO A 119 2.18 -0.93 9.26
CA PRO A 119 1.50 -2.21 9.05
C PRO A 119 0.50 -2.59 10.17
N PHE A 120 0.55 -1.95 11.34
CA PHE A 120 -0.27 -2.34 12.51
C PHE A 120 -1.80 -2.19 12.40
N PRO A 121 -2.39 -1.19 11.74
CA PRO A 121 -3.83 -1.03 11.59
C PRO A 121 -4.43 -1.88 10.48
N PHE A 122 -3.60 -2.47 9.61
CA PHE A 122 -4.06 -3.34 8.54
C PHE A 122 -4.63 -4.65 9.11
N ARG A 123 -5.70 -5.14 8.50
CA ARG A 123 -6.36 -6.39 8.88
C ARG A 123 -6.45 -7.29 7.66
N ALA A 124 -5.94 -8.51 7.80
CA ALA A 124 -5.97 -9.47 6.72
C ALA A 124 -7.40 -9.99 6.53
N VAL A 125 -8.01 -9.68 5.38
CA VAL A 125 -9.33 -10.20 5.00
C VAL A 125 -9.20 -11.58 4.36
N CYS A 126 -8.25 -11.75 3.44
CA CYS A 126 -8.01 -13.02 2.77
C CYS A 126 -6.53 -13.27 2.51
N LEU A 127 -6.13 -14.54 2.53
CA LEU A 127 -4.83 -15.03 2.09
C LEU A 127 -5.05 -16.16 1.11
N ILE A 128 -4.70 -15.91 -0.15
CA ILE A 128 -5.00 -16.82 -1.27
C ILE A 128 -3.69 -17.12 -2.01
N ALA A 129 -3.36 -18.41 -2.11
CA ALA A 129 -2.16 -18.92 -2.74
C ALA A 129 -2.34 -19.10 -4.25
N LEU A 130 -2.71 -18.03 -4.94
CA LEU A 130 -2.85 -18.00 -6.38
C LEU A 130 -1.81 -17.08 -7.02
N LYS A 131 -1.45 -17.37 -8.27
CA LYS A 131 -0.64 -16.45 -9.07
C LYS A 131 -1.43 -15.18 -9.34
N GLU A 132 -0.80 -14.04 -9.17
CA GLU A 132 -1.40 -12.74 -9.52
C GLU A 132 -1.54 -12.61 -11.05
N ASN A 133 -2.78 -12.75 -11.53
CA ASN A 133 -3.20 -12.53 -12.90
C ASN A 133 -4.62 -11.94 -12.91
N HIS A 134 -5.09 -11.52 -14.08
CA HIS A 134 -6.40 -10.87 -14.21
C HIS A 134 -7.53 -11.78 -13.70
N GLU A 135 -7.53 -13.05 -14.11
CA GLU A 135 -8.61 -13.99 -13.79
C GLU A 135 -8.73 -14.24 -12.27
N ASN A 136 -7.60 -14.46 -11.60
CA ASN A 136 -7.56 -14.71 -10.16
C ASN A 136 -7.90 -13.45 -9.36
N VAL A 137 -7.38 -12.29 -9.77
CA VAL A 137 -7.70 -11.01 -9.13
C VAL A 137 -9.20 -10.71 -9.25
N LYS A 138 -9.77 -10.87 -10.44
CA LYS A 138 -11.21 -10.70 -10.69
C LYS A 138 -12.05 -11.64 -9.84
N PHE A 139 -11.69 -12.93 -9.79
CA PHE A 139 -12.35 -13.92 -8.94
C PHE A 139 -12.36 -13.48 -7.47
N ILE A 140 -11.22 -13.04 -6.93
CA ILE A 140 -11.11 -12.61 -5.53
C ILE A 140 -11.98 -11.38 -5.29
N MET A 141 -11.90 -10.38 -6.16
CA MET A 141 -12.65 -9.14 -6.00
C MET A 141 -14.16 -9.37 -6.12
N ASP A 142 -14.62 -10.07 -7.15
CA ASP A 142 -16.05 -10.24 -7.42
C ASP A 142 -16.71 -11.24 -6.47
N THR A 143 -15.98 -12.24 -5.99
CA THR A 143 -16.54 -13.29 -5.13
C THR A 143 -16.42 -12.97 -3.65
N LEU A 144 -15.32 -12.33 -3.22
CA LEU A 144 -15.02 -12.17 -1.79
C LEU A 144 -15.12 -10.72 -1.34
N VAL A 145 -14.52 -9.79 -2.08
CA VAL A 145 -14.30 -8.42 -1.59
C VAL A 145 -15.47 -7.49 -1.91
N ASN A 146 -15.92 -7.45 -3.17
CA ASN A 146 -17.00 -6.58 -3.67
C ASN A 146 -18.35 -6.84 -2.99
N PRO A 147 -18.83 -8.09 -2.86
CA PRO A 147 -20.12 -8.35 -2.22
C PRO A 147 -20.10 -7.93 -0.74
N ALA A 148 -19.01 -8.24 -0.02
CA ALA A 148 -18.87 -7.87 1.38
C ALA A 148 -18.77 -6.35 1.57
N THR A 149 -18.00 -5.66 0.70
CA THR A 149 -17.89 -4.20 0.72
C THR A 149 -19.25 -3.55 0.49
N LYS A 150 -19.99 -4.00 -0.53
CA LYS A 150 -21.33 -3.49 -0.84
C LYS A 150 -22.28 -3.66 0.34
N LEU A 151 -22.30 -4.85 0.94
CA LEU A 151 -23.12 -5.13 2.11
C LEU A 151 -22.81 -4.18 3.29
N ILE A 152 -21.52 -4.01 3.60
CA ILE A 152 -21.06 -3.14 4.70
C ILE A 152 -21.43 -1.67 4.45
N VAL A 153 -21.27 -1.18 3.22
CA VAL A 153 -21.59 0.21 2.88
C VAL A 153 -23.10 0.46 2.89
N GLU A 154 -23.90 -0.48 2.39
CA GLU A 154 -25.37 -0.35 2.34
C GLU A 154 -26.02 -0.52 3.71
N GLN A 155 -25.47 -1.40 4.56
CA GLN A 155 -26.08 -1.78 5.83
C GLN A 155 -25.37 -1.19 7.05
N GLY A 156 -24.22 -0.54 6.90
CA GLY A 156 -23.38 -0.16 8.03
C GLY A 156 -22.94 -1.36 8.87
N ILE A 157 -22.50 -1.08 10.10
CA ILE A 157 -22.15 -2.11 11.08
C ILE A 157 -22.83 -1.78 12.41
N ALA A 158 -23.48 -2.78 13.00
CA ALA A 158 -23.98 -2.70 14.36
C ALA A 158 -22.85 -3.08 15.32
N VAL A 159 -22.44 -2.15 16.19
CA VAL A 159 -21.49 -2.43 17.27
C VAL A 159 -22.18 -2.08 18.58
N GLU A 160 -22.32 -3.09 19.44
CA GLU A 160 -23.07 -3.00 20.68
C GLU A 160 -24.52 -2.54 20.44
N ASN A 161 -24.86 -1.29 20.77
CA ASN A 161 -26.19 -0.70 20.62
C ASN A 161 -26.21 0.45 19.60
N ARG A 162 -25.20 0.54 18.73
CA ARG A 162 -25.04 1.65 17.79
C ARG A 162 -24.95 1.15 16.37
N HIS A 163 -25.61 1.88 15.47
CA HIS A 163 -25.44 1.70 14.04
C HIS A 163 -24.37 2.67 13.54
N ILE A 164 -23.37 2.14 12.86
CA ILE A 164 -22.20 2.89 12.39
C ILE A 164 -22.18 2.85 10.87
N ASN A 165 -22.22 4.03 10.26
CA ASN A 165 -22.08 4.16 8.81
C ASN A 165 -20.63 3.87 8.42
N VAL A 166 -20.42 3.18 7.31
CA VAL A 166 -19.07 2.81 6.88
C VAL A 166 -18.81 3.30 5.47
N GLU A 167 -17.71 4.04 5.33
CA GLU A 167 -17.11 4.39 4.06
C GLU A 167 -15.88 3.49 3.83
N ILE A 168 -15.81 2.82 2.68
CA ILE A 168 -14.68 1.99 2.28
C ILE A 168 -13.98 2.61 1.07
N ILE A 169 -12.70 2.95 1.24
CA ILE A 169 -11.85 3.56 0.21
C ILE A 169 -10.75 2.58 -0.19
N ARG A 170 -10.74 2.16 -1.45
CA ARG A 170 -9.71 1.22 -1.94
C ARG A 170 -8.57 1.97 -2.60
N SER A 171 -7.53 2.27 -1.82
CA SER A 171 -6.41 3.11 -2.25
C SER A 171 -5.04 2.43 -2.22
N ILE A 172 -4.95 1.21 -1.66
CA ILE A 172 -3.67 0.52 -1.44
C ILE A 172 -3.28 -0.41 -2.59
N PHE A 173 -4.10 -0.47 -3.64
CA PHE A 173 -3.68 -1.13 -4.88
C PHE A 173 -2.52 -0.39 -5.53
N ASP A 174 -1.51 -1.15 -5.95
CA ASP A 174 -0.48 -0.60 -6.82
C ASP A 174 -0.99 -0.45 -8.25
N THR A 175 -0.19 0.19 -9.10
CA THR A 175 -0.54 0.39 -10.51
C THR A 175 -0.69 -0.92 -11.29
N LYS A 176 -0.04 -2.01 -10.84
CA LYS A 176 -0.13 -3.31 -11.52
C LYS A 176 -1.47 -3.95 -11.22
N MET A 177 -1.88 -3.99 -9.95
CA MET A 177 -3.19 -4.47 -9.51
C MET A 177 -4.31 -3.64 -10.13
N ALA A 178 -4.17 -2.30 -10.14
CA ALA A 178 -5.10 -1.42 -10.84
C ALA A 178 -5.21 -1.78 -12.33
N GLY A 179 -4.10 -2.00 -13.03
CA GLY A 179 -4.10 -2.45 -14.42
C GLY A 179 -4.73 -3.83 -14.65
N LEU A 180 -4.58 -4.76 -13.70
CA LEU A 180 -5.27 -6.04 -13.76
C LEU A 180 -6.78 -5.90 -13.59
N LEU A 181 -7.25 -4.98 -12.74
CA LEU A 181 -8.68 -4.73 -12.51
C LEU A 181 -9.33 -3.94 -13.64
N ASP A 182 -8.62 -2.94 -14.17
CA ASP A 182 -9.09 -2.09 -15.25
C ASP A 182 -8.93 -2.73 -16.64
N GLU A 183 -8.26 -3.89 -16.71
CA GLU A 183 -7.77 -4.49 -17.96
C GLU A 183 -6.93 -3.51 -18.80
N ALA A 184 -6.38 -2.48 -18.14
CA ALA A 184 -5.58 -1.44 -18.73
C ALA A 184 -4.17 -1.97 -18.95
N GLY A 185 -3.79 -2.08 -20.23
CA GLY A 185 -2.45 -2.49 -20.63
C GLY A 185 -1.42 -1.37 -20.61
N GLY A 186 -0.17 -1.75 -20.32
CA GLY A 186 1.01 -0.97 -20.66
C GLY A 186 1.20 0.33 -19.84
N ALA A 187 1.99 1.26 -20.38
CA ALA A 187 2.28 2.56 -19.78
C ALA A 187 1.13 3.56 -20.04
N SER A 188 -0.05 3.27 -19.49
CA SER A 188 -1.20 4.16 -19.53
C SER A 188 -1.44 4.81 -18.16
N CYS A 189 -1.98 6.03 -18.14
CA CYS A 189 -2.37 6.69 -16.90
C CYS A 189 -3.80 6.26 -16.55
N HIS A 190 -3.98 5.61 -15.40
CA HIS A 190 -5.30 5.17 -14.91
C HIS A 190 -6.25 6.35 -14.66
N LEU A 191 -5.70 7.47 -14.19
CA LEU A 191 -6.39 8.74 -13.96
C LEU A 191 -6.55 9.58 -15.25
N SER A 192 -5.82 9.19 -16.29
CA SER A 192 -5.86 9.71 -17.67
C SER A 192 -7.21 9.55 -18.37
N THR A 193 -7.43 10.21 -19.51
CA THR A 193 -8.13 9.60 -20.66
C THR A 193 -7.20 9.43 -21.87
N ALA A 194 -5.99 9.99 -21.80
CA ALA A 194 -4.99 9.95 -22.85
C ALA A 194 -4.40 8.55 -23.07
N THR A 195 -4.09 8.27 -24.34
CA THR A 195 -3.22 7.19 -24.78
C THR A 195 -1.77 7.49 -24.41
N GLY A 196 -0.91 6.46 -24.35
CA GLY A 196 0.52 6.65 -24.05
C GLY A 196 1.26 7.59 -25.02
N LYS A 197 0.74 7.81 -26.25
CA LYS A 197 1.29 8.79 -27.19
C LYS A 197 0.89 10.22 -26.82
N GLU A 198 -0.35 10.43 -26.38
CA GLU A 198 -0.90 11.73 -25.99
C GLU A 198 -0.32 12.23 -24.66
N ILE A 199 0.01 11.32 -23.72
CA ILE A 199 0.63 11.67 -22.43
C ILE A 199 2.01 12.33 -22.60
N ASN A 200 2.70 12.09 -23.72
CA ASN A 200 3.98 12.75 -24.01
C ASN A 200 3.82 14.21 -24.49
N SER A 201 2.59 14.67 -24.75
CA SER A 201 2.33 16.09 -25.01
C SER A 201 2.31 16.85 -23.69
N LEU A 202 3.22 17.82 -23.55
CA LEU A 202 3.26 18.72 -22.39
C LEU A 202 1.94 19.49 -22.21
N GLU A 203 1.30 19.85 -23.32
CA GLU A 203 0.01 20.54 -23.35
C GLU A 203 -1.10 19.65 -22.77
N TRP A 204 -1.11 18.37 -23.15
CA TRP A 204 -2.11 17.41 -22.67
C TRP A 204 -1.88 17.03 -21.20
N ALA A 205 -0.62 16.83 -20.81
CA ALA A 205 -0.26 16.60 -19.41
C ALA A 205 -0.74 17.75 -18.51
N ARG A 206 -0.57 19.00 -18.96
CA ARG A 206 -1.05 20.21 -18.28
C ARG A 206 -2.56 20.38 -18.30
N SER A 207 -3.25 19.92 -19.35
CA SER A 207 -4.71 20.01 -19.43
C SER A 207 -5.42 18.94 -18.58
N GLY A 208 -4.83 17.75 -18.44
CA GLY A 208 -5.36 16.66 -17.63
C GLY A 208 -5.00 16.78 -16.13
N PHE A 209 -3.84 17.34 -15.83
CA PHE A 209 -3.41 17.72 -14.49
C PHE A 209 -2.82 19.13 -14.58
N PRO A 210 -3.52 20.19 -14.14
CA PRO A 210 -2.99 21.55 -14.14
C PRO A 210 -1.89 21.72 -13.09
N ILE A 211 -0.76 21.02 -13.29
CA ILE A 211 0.46 21.15 -12.51
C ILE A 211 1.22 22.36 -13.07
N ASN A 212 0.69 23.54 -12.76
CA ASN A 212 1.28 24.83 -13.11
C ASN A 212 2.05 25.41 -11.91
N ARG A 213 2.44 24.58 -10.94
CA ARG A 213 2.82 25.02 -9.61
C ARG A 213 4.22 24.52 -9.21
N TYR A 214 4.92 25.30 -8.39
CA TYR A 214 6.26 24.99 -7.90
C TYR A 214 6.21 23.83 -6.88
N ILE A 215 7.36 23.18 -6.59
CA ILE A 215 7.44 22.08 -5.58
C ILE A 215 6.88 22.50 -4.21
N THR A 216 7.00 23.79 -3.87
CA THR A 216 6.43 24.39 -2.65
C THR A 216 4.90 24.31 -2.62
N ASP A 217 4.26 24.43 -3.78
CA ASP A 217 2.82 24.44 -3.93
C ASP A 217 2.26 23.01 -4.02
N ALA A 218 3.08 22.03 -4.43
CA ALA A 218 2.72 20.62 -4.37
C ALA A 218 2.61 20.13 -2.91
N ASN A 219 3.46 20.64 -2.01
CA ASN A 219 3.31 20.41 -0.57
C ASN A 219 2.04 21.05 -0.04
N GLN A 220 1.70 22.25 -0.52
CA GLN A 220 0.44 22.91 -0.19
C GLN A 220 -0.75 22.10 -0.72
N LEU A 221 -0.66 21.47 -1.89
CA LEU A 221 -1.70 20.60 -2.45
C LEU A 221 -2.00 19.40 -1.53
N PHE A 222 -0.99 18.74 -0.96
CA PHE A 222 -1.23 17.67 0.03
C PHE A 222 -1.93 18.16 1.30
N HIS A 223 -1.88 19.46 1.58
CA HIS A 223 -2.60 20.10 2.68
C HIS A 223 -3.96 20.68 2.25
N ASP A 224 -4.11 21.07 0.99
CA ASP A 224 -5.28 21.74 0.41
C ASP A 224 -6.22 20.77 -0.35
N ILE A 225 -5.86 19.49 -0.49
CA ILE A 225 -6.78 18.47 -0.99
C ILE A 225 -7.90 18.35 0.05
N ASN A 226 -9.00 19.05 -0.22
CA ASN A 226 -10.31 18.66 0.25
C ASN A 226 -10.59 17.29 -0.36
N GLU A 227 -10.91 16.32 0.51
CA GLU A 227 -11.13 14.92 0.16
C GLU A 227 -12.23 14.71 -0.89
N ASP A 228 -13.05 15.74 -1.13
CA ASP A 228 -14.21 15.72 -2.02
C ASP A 228 -13.93 16.06 -3.50
N GLU A 229 -12.71 16.45 -3.90
CA GLU A 229 -12.45 16.98 -5.25
C GLU A 229 -11.63 16.09 -6.19
N ILE A 230 -11.11 14.95 -5.74
CA ILE A 230 -10.36 14.02 -6.63
C ILE A 230 -11.26 12.90 -7.13
N PHE A 231 -12.33 13.26 -7.85
CA PHE A 231 -13.16 12.29 -8.57
C PHE A 231 -12.89 12.40 -10.07
N ALA A 232 -12.00 11.56 -10.59
CA ALA A 232 -11.89 11.35 -12.03
C ALA A 232 -12.97 10.35 -12.47
N LEU A 233 -13.96 10.80 -13.25
CA LEU A 233 -14.99 9.91 -13.80
C LEU A 233 -14.37 8.92 -14.81
N PRO A 234 -14.69 7.62 -14.74
CA PRO A 234 -14.22 6.64 -15.73
C PRO A 234 -14.73 7.01 -17.14
N SER A 235 -13.84 6.99 -18.13
CA SER A 235 -14.21 7.25 -19.51
C SER A 235 -14.77 6.01 -20.20
N LYS A 236 -16.03 6.10 -20.67
CA LYS A 236 -16.72 5.07 -21.48
C LYS A 236 -16.06 4.74 -22.83
N LYS A 237 -15.03 5.49 -23.25
CA LYS A 237 -14.33 5.30 -24.54
C LYS A 237 -13.04 4.48 -24.43
N ARG A 238 -12.68 3.99 -23.24
CA ARG A 238 -11.45 3.23 -23.05
C ARG A 238 -11.66 1.76 -23.35
N CYS A 239 -11.00 1.32 -24.41
CA CYS A 239 -10.78 -0.08 -24.73
C CYS A 239 -9.47 -0.48 -24.03
N GLY A 240 -9.53 -1.35 -23.01
CA GLY A 240 -8.34 -2.01 -22.47
C GLY A 240 -7.62 -2.85 -23.53
N ILE A 241 -6.63 -3.69 -23.15
CA ILE A 241 -6.01 -4.65 -24.10
C ILE A 241 -7.09 -5.54 -24.76
N THR A 242 -8.20 -5.74 -24.07
CA THR A 242 -9.35 -6.57 -24.42
C THR A 242 -10.48 -5.82 -25.16
N HIS A 243 -10.35 -4.51 -25.37
CA HIS A 243 -11.44 -3.65 -25.87
C HIS A 243 -12.69 -3.53 -24.98
N HIS A 244 -12.58 -3.89 -23.69
CA HIS A 244 -13.66 -3.70 -22.72
C HIS A 244 -13.59 -2.34 -22.01
N PRO A 245 -14.75 -1.76 -21.63
CA PRO A 245 -14.81 -0.54 -20.82
C PRO A 245 -14.17 -0.77 -19.45
N THR A 246 -13.39 0.21 -18.97
CA THR A 246 -12.88 0.21 -17.59
C THR A 246 -14.04 0.12 -16.59
N SER A 247 -13.88 -0.73 -15.56
CA SER A 247 -14.90 -0.95 -14.53
C SER A 247 -15.24 0.33 -13.77
N GLU A 248 -16.47 0.43 -13.22
CA GLU A 248 -16.92 1.57 -12.39
C GLU A 248 -16.26 1.62 -11.01
N ILE A 249 -15.32 0.71 -10.72
CA ILE A 249 -14.63 0.70 -9.43
C ILE A 249 -13.73 1.93 -9.38
N ASN A 250 -14.02 2.85 -8.44
CA ASN A 250 -13.17 3.99 -8.10
C ASN A 250 -11.82 3.50 -7.56
N ILE A 251 -10.93 3.05 -8.43
CA ILE A 251 -9.55 2.70 -8.08
C ILE A 251 -8.77 4.02 -8.03
N LEU A 252 -8.77 4.65 -6.86
CA LEU A 252 -7.94 5.82 -6.57
C LEU A 252 -6.52 5.36 -6.19
N ALA A 253 -5.86 4.65 -7.10
CA ALA A 253 -4.53 4.08 -6.87
C ALA A 253 -3.42 5.04 -7.29
N ALA A 254 -3.23 6.11 -6.52
CA ALA A 254 -2.00 6.91 -6.60
C ALA A 254 -0.99 6.39 -5.56
N SER A 255 -0.39 5.22 -5.80
CA SER A 255 0.57 4.62 -4.86
C SER A 255 1.85 5.48 -4.73
N PRO A 256 2.10 6.16 -3.59
CA PRO A 256 3.24 7.08 -3.46
C PRO A 256 4.57 6.34 -3.56
N LEU A 257 4.63 5.10 -3.06
CA LEU A 257 5.81 4.24 -3.17
C LEU A 257 6.13 3.92 -4.63
N HIS A 258 5.14 3.56 -5.43
CA HIS A 258 5.37 3.26 -6.85
C HIS A 258 5.69 4.52 -7.65
N ALA A 259 5.05 5.64 -7.37
CA ALA A 259 5.41 6.92 -7.97
C ALA A 259 6.89 7.25 -7.70
N TYR A 260 7.33 7.12 -6.45
CA TYR A 260 8.72 7.32 -6.05
C TYR A 260 9.70 6.40 -6.78
N LEU A 261 9.39 5.09 -6.86
CA LEU A 261 10.20 4.12 -7.57
C LEU A 261 10.24 4.36 -9.09
N CYS A 262 9.12 4.75 -9.69
CA CYS A 262 9.03 5.10 -11.10
C CYS A 262 9.87 6.33 -11.43
N VAL A 263 9.83 7.37 -10.58
CA VAL A 263 10.68 8.56 -10.72
C VAL A 263 12.16 8.19 -10.60
N PHE A 264 12.54 7.41 -9.59
CA PHE A 264 13.91 6.93 -9.44
C PHE A 264 14.37 6.16 -10.69
N ARG A 265 13.56 5.21 -11.16
CA ARG A 265 13.84 4.44 -12.38
C ARG A 265 13.99 5.33 -13.60
N TRP A 266 13.14 6.35 -13.74
CA TRP A 266 13.22 7.31 -14.83
C TRP A 266 14.55 8.08 -14.82
N TYR A 267 14.99 8.57 -13.66
CA TYR A 267 16.32 9.20 -13.52
C TYR A 267 17.45 8.24 -13.90
N MET A 268 17.42 7.00 -13.41
CA MET A 268 18.46 6.02 -13.72
C MET A 268 18.51 5.69 -15.21
N LEU A 269 17.34 5.51 -15.86
CA LEU A 269 17.28 5.30 -17.31
C LEU A 269 17.89 6.48 -18.08
N ASN A 270 17.62 7.72 -17.68
CA ASN A 270 18.27 8.89 -18.29
C ASN A 270 19.79 8.84 -18.16
N ILE A 271 20.31 8.52 -16.96
CA ILE A 271 21.75 8.37 -16.74
C ILE A 271 22.34 7.30 -17.69
N TYR A 272 21.69 6.13 -17.79
CA TYR A 272 22.15 5.06 -18.68
C TYR A 272 22.11 5.47 -20.16
N HIS A 273 21.06 6.17 -20.59
CA HIS A 273 20.94 6.65 -21.96
C HIS A 273 21.98 7.71 -22.32
N LEU A 274 22.25 8.63 -21.40
CA LEU A 274 23.27 9.67 -21.58
C LEU A 274 24.68 9.06 -21.63
N ASP A 275 25.00 8.14 -20.71
CA ASP A 275 26.30 7.45 -20.65
C ASP A 275 26.50 6.50 -21.85
N ALA A 276 25.43 5.90 -22.36
CA ALA A 276 25.46 5.12 -23.60
C ALA A 276 25.53 5.97 -24.89
N GLY A 277 25.35 7.29 -24.79
CA GLY A 277 25.17 8.17 -25.96
C GLY A 277 23.96 7.80 -26.83
N CYS A 278 22.95 7.15 -26.24
CA CYS A 278 21.81 6.58 -26.97
C CYS A 278 20.56 7.47 -26.84
N LYS A 279 20.25 8.21 -27.91
CA LYS A 279 19.08 9.10 -27.98
C LYS A 279 17.74 8.37 -28.16
N LYS A 280 17.75 7.08 -28.53
CA LYS A 280 16.52 6.28 -28.67
C LYS A 280 16.14 5.73 -27.31
N TRP A 281 14.93 6.05 -26.84
CA TRP A 281 14.34 5.49 -25.62
C TRP A 281 13.87 4.05 -25.86
N SER A 282 14.82 3.11 -25.89
CA SER A 282 14.54 1.68 -26.03
C SER A 282 15.34 0.86 -25.00
N PRO A 283 14.67 0.02 -24.19
CA PRO A 283 15.34 -0.85 -23.22
C PRO A 283 16.13 -1.98 -23.90
N THR A 284 15.89 -2.27 -25.17
CA THR A 284 16.61 -3.31 -25.93
C THR A 284 17.90 -2.83 -26.56
N CYS A 285 18.27 -1.56 -26.40
CA CYS A 285 19.53 -1.04 -26.89
C CYS A 285 20.70 -1.66 -26.12
N THR A 286 21.54 -2.43 -26.81
CA THR A 286 22.71 -3.10 -26.22
C THR A 286 23.65 -2.14 -25.50
N LYS A 287 23.90 -0.95 -26.08
CA LYS A 287 24.72 0.11 -25.46
C LYS A 287 24.18 0.57 -24.10
N VAL A 288 22.85 0.61 -23.95
CA VAL A 288 22.19 0.98 -22.69
C VAL A 288 22.31 -0.14 -21.66
N GLN A 289 22.26 -1.41 -22.09
CA GLN A 289 22.50 -2.56 -21.21
C GLN A 289 23.94 -2.59 -20.68
N ASP A 290 24.93 -2.25 -21.51
CA ASP A 290 26.33 -2.16 -21.09
C ASP A 290 26.56 -0.98 -20.14
N SER A 291 25.97 0.18 -20.44
CA SER A 291 25.96 1.34 -19.54
C SER A 291 25.37 0.99 -18.17
N LEU A 292 24.20 0.34 -18.16
CA LEU A 292 23.53 -0.09 -16.95
C LEU A 292 24.43 -0.99 -16.08
N LYS A 293 25.15 -1.96 -16.65
CA LYS A 293 26.12 -2.79 -15.90
C LYS A 293 27.28 -1.96 -15.32
N ARG A 294 27.82 -1.04 -16.12
CA ARG A 294 28.92 -0.16 -15.71
C ARG A 294 28.51 0.77 -14.58
N ILE A 295 27.42 1.51 -14.75
CA ILE A 295 26.93 2.48 -13.76
C ILE A 295 26.56 1.79 -12.45
N ARG A 296 25.91 0.60 -12.50
CA ARG A 296 25.67 -0.22 -11.30
C ARG A 296 26.96 -0.54 -10.54
N SER A 297 28.00 -0.95 -11.24
CA SER A 297 29.29 -1.30 -10.64
C SER A 297 29.94 -0.09 -9.97
N ILE A 298 29.83 1.09 -10.58
CA ILE A 298 30.34 2.35 -10.01
C ILE A 298 29.56 2.74 -8.75
N ILE A 299 28.23 2.64 -8.77
CA ILE A 299 27.38 2.96 -7.63
C ILE A 299 27.67 2.02 -6.46
N ASP A 300 27.79 0.72 -6.71
CA ASP A 300 28.12 -0.25 -5.66
C ASP A 300 29.51 0.03 -5.08
N ALA A 301 30.51 0.28 -5.93
CA ALA A 301 31.88 0.56 -5.48
C ALA A 301 32.00 1.87 -4.67
N LYS A 302 31.24 2.92 -5.02
CA LYS A 302 31.37 4.25 -4.38
C LYS A 302 30.40 4.46 -3.23
N CYS A 303 29.20 3.89 -3.32
CA CYS A 303 28.11 4.14 -2.38
C CYS A 303 27.76 2.89 -1.54
N SER A 304 28.21 1.70 -1.94
CA SER A 304 27.80 0.41 -1.35
C SER A 304 26.29 0.17 -1.46
N ILE A 305 25.69 0.64 -2.56
CA ILE A 305 24.25 0.51 -2.85
C ILE A 305 24.07 -0.35 -4.09
N LYS A 306 23.24 -1.39 -3.98
CA LYS A 306 22.93 -2.31 -5.09
C LYS A 306 21.61 -1.92 -5.74
N ILE A 307 21.71 -1.34 -6.94
CA ILE A 307 20.54 -0.95 -7.73
C ILE A 307 20.30 -1.87 -8.92
N ASP A 308 19.03 -1.98 -9.30
CA ASP A 308 18.51 -2.64 -10.48
C ASP A 308 18.97 -4.11 -10.69
N VAL A 309 19.39 -4.82 -9.65
CA VAL A 309 19.81 -6.23 -9.76
C VAL A 309 18.59 -7.06 -10.17
N PRO A 310 18.65 -7.84 -11.28
CA PRO A 310 17.50 -8.63 -11.72
C PRO A 310 17.10 -9.64 -10.65
N SER A 311 15.80 -9.75 -10.37
CA SER A 311 15.26 -10.83 -9.54
C SER A 311 14.89 -12.03 -10.41
N SER A 312 14.88 -13.23 -9.83
CA SER A 312 14.49 -14.47 -10.52
C SER A 312 13.00 -14.52 -10.90
N GLN A 313 12.16 -13.65 -10.33
CA GLN A 313 10.71 -13.62 -10.53
C GLN A 313 10.25 -12.42 -11.39
N GLY A 314 11.18 -11.70 -12.01
CA GLY A 314 10.90 -10.48 -12.76
C GLY A 314 10.93 -9.23 -11.89
N GLY A 315 11.33 -8.10 -12.49
CA GLY A 315 11.59 -6.85 -11.78
C GLY A 315 13.05 -6.71 -11.35
N THR A 316 13.29 -5.82 -10.37
CA THR A 316 14.64 -5.51 -9.89
C THR A 316 14.71 -5.44 -8.37
N SER A 317 15.90 -5.51 -7.80
CA SER A 317 16.17 -5.33 -6.37
C SER A 317 15.94 -3.91 -5.85
N THR A 318 15.57 -2.95 -6.73
CA THR A 318 15.36 -1.56 -6.37
C THR A 318 14.06 -1.42 -5.56
N THR A 319 14.19 -1.52 -4.24
CA THR A 319 13.11 -1.28 -3.28
C THR A 319 13.02 0.20 -2.90
N GLY A 320 11.96 0.58 -2.17
CA GLY A 320 11.82 1.94 -1.63
C GLY A 320 12.99 2.36 -0.73
N ASN A 321 13.59 1.42 0.00
CA ASN A 321 14.78 1.69 0.82
C ASN A 321 16.00 1.98 -0.05
N VAL A 322 16.26 1.16 -1.07
CA VAL A 322 17.37 1.38 -2.01
C VAL A 322 17.26 2.74 -2.69
N ALA A 323 16.08 3.09 -3.21
CA ALA A 323 15.86 4.40 -3.84
C ALA A 323 16.05 5.55 -2.83
N ARG A 324 15.60 5.39 -1.58
CA ARG A 324 15.81 6.36 -0.49
C ARG A 324 17.28 6.52 -0.13
N ASP A 325 18.04 5.43 -0.07
CA ASP A 325 19.46 5.48 0.24
C ASP A 325 20.21 6.24 -0.86
N CYS A 326 19.89 6.00 -2.13
CA CYS A 326 20.43 6.78 -3.25
C CYS A 326 20.15 8.29 -3.11
N PHE A 327 18.91 8.69 -2.83
CA PHE A 327 18.56 10.11 -2.71
C PHE A 327 19.08 10.78 -1.44
N ARG A 328 19.47 10.00 -0.41
CA ARG A 328 20.10 10.51 0.82
C ARG A 328 21.62 10.54 0.74
N ASP A 329 22.22 9.68 -0.07
CA ASP A 329 23.66 9.56 -0.16
C ASP A 329 24.25 10.73 -0.98
N LYS A 330 24.99 11.61 -0.29
CA LYS A 330 25.66 12.76 -0.93
C LYS A 330 26.64 12.32 -2.02
N ARG A 331 27.31 11.16 -1.86
CA ARG A 331 28.24 10.62 -2.85
C ARG A 331 27.50 10.25 -4.12
N PHE A 332 26.30 9.68 -3.98
CA PHE A 332 25.44 9.36 -5.12
C PHE A 332 24.98 10.61 -5.87
N LEU A 333 24.54 11.64 -5.13
CA LEU A 333 24.06 12.90 -5.72
C LEU A 333 25.18 13.73 -6.39
N GLN A 334 26.41 13.66 -5.86
CA GLN A 334 27.57 14.35 -6.41
C GLN A 334 28.32 13.54 -7.47
N MET A 335 27.86 12.32 -7.74
CA MET A 335 28.54 11.43 -8.66
C MET A 335 28.49 12.00 -10.07
N ARG A 336 29.68 12.25 -10.62
CA ARG A 336 29.84 12.50 -12.05
C ARG A 336 29.82 11.15 -12.74
N TYR A 337 28.68 10.84 -13.35
CA TYR A 337 28.47 9.61 -14.11
C TYR A 337 29.14 9.65 -15.49
N PHE A 338 29.57 10.84 -15.92
CA PHE A 338 30.15 11.09 -17.24
C PHE A 338 31.64 11.39 -17.10
N HIS A 339 32.45 10.54 -17.74
CA HIS A 339 33.81 10.93 -18.11
C HIS A 339 33.69 11.62 -19.46
N TYR A 340 33.86 12.94 -19.47
CA TYR A 340 34.06 13.69 -20.71
C TYR A 340 35.42 13.36 -21.32
#